data_AF-A0A4Q7IM33-F1
#
_entry.id   AF-A0A4Q7IM33-F1
#
_cell.length_a   1.000
_cell.length_b   1.000
_cell.length_c   1.000
_cell.angle_alpha   90.00
_cell.angle_beta   90.00
_cell.angle_gamma   90.00
#
_symmetry.space_group_name_H-M   'P 1'
#
loop_
_entity.id
_entity.type
_entity.pdbx_description
1 polymer ?
#
loop_
_entity_poly.entity_id
_entity_poly.type
_entity_poly.pdbx_seq_one_letter_code
_entity_poly.pdbx_strand_id
1 'polypeptide(L)'
;MFEQEKHASLGRLVAGIAHEINTPVGVAITAASFVEDEVIHLEEKLQSCQLTKHQLVKVISDFKEGCFILKSNLNRTAELVASFKQVSVGQSSELQRLIELILI
;
A
#
# COMPACT_ATOMS: atom_id res chain seq x y z
N MET A 1 21.60 -22.88 17.58
CA MET A 1 22.04 -21.65 16.91
C MET A 1 21.38 -21.48 15.55
N PHE A 2 21.50 -22.43 14.62
CA PHE A 2 20.95 -22.33 13.26
C PHE A 2 19.44 -22.00 13.18
N GLU A 3 18.59 -22.71 13.93
CA GLU A 3 17.13 -22.42 13.95
C GLU A 3 16.79 -21.06 14.60
N GLN A 4 17.58 -20.60 15.57
CA GLN A 4 17.42 -19.27 16.18
C GLN A 4 17.81 -18.15 15.20
N GLU A 5 18.87 -18.34 14.42
CA GLU A 5 19.28 -17.40 13.36
C GLU A 5 18.25 -17.34 12.23
N LYS A 6 17.66 -18.49 11.84
CA LYS A 6 16.58 -18.57 10.85
C LYS A 6 15.33 -17.82 11.31
N HIS A 7 14.88 -18.05 12.55
CA HIS A 7 13.72 -17.35 13.12
C HIS A 7 13.97 -15.83 13.26
N ALA A 8 15.17 -15.43 13.69
CA ALA A 8 15.52 -14.02 13.77
C ALA A 8 15.60 -13.36 12.39
N SER A 9 16.09 -14.07 11.37
CA SER A 9 16.14 -13.60 9.98
C SER A 9 14.73 -13.39 9.40
N LEU A 10 13.83 -14.36 9.61
CA LEU A 10 12.44 -14.26 9.18
C LEU A 10 11.70 -13.10 9.87
N GLY A 11 11.93 -12.90 11.18
CA GLY A 11 11.36 -11.78 11.93
C GLY A 11 11.80 -10.42 11.40
N ARG A 12 13.09 -10.27 11.03
CA ARG A 12 13.60 -9.04 10.40
C ARG A 12 12.99 -8.80 9.02
N LEU A 13 12.82 -9.84 8.22
CA LEU A 13 12.24 -9.74 6.88
C LEU A 13 10.76 -9.33 6.94
N VAL A 14 9.98 -9.94 7.84
CA VAL A 14 8.57 -9.58 8.06
C VAL A 14 8.44 -8.14 8.57
N ALA A 15 9.29 -7.72 9.52
CA ALA A 15 9.28 -6.35 10.04
C ALA A 15 9.65 -5.30 8.96
N GLY A 16 10.64 -5.60 8.11
CA GLY A 16 11.02 -4.72 7.00
C GLY A 16 9.89 -4.54 6.00
N ILE A 17 9.26 -5.63 5.58
CA ILE A 17 8.14 -5.60 4.62
C ILE A 17 6.92 -4.90 5.21
N ALA A 18 6.62 -5.11 6.50
CA ALA A 18 5.56 -4.39 7.17
C ALA A 18 5.80 -2.87 7.13
N HIS A 19 7.03 -2.42 7.40
CA HIS A 19 7.38 -1.00 7.32
C HIS A 19 7.21 -0.45 5.90
N GLU A 20 7.73 -1.17 4.90
CA GLU A 20 7.65 -0.75 3.49
C GLU A 20 6.22 -0.74 2.94
N ILE A 21 5.34 -1.62 3.43
CA ILE A 21 3.90 -1.62 3.12
C ILE A 21 3.19 -0.45 3.81
N ASN A 22 3.51 -0.17 5.06
CA ASN A 22 2.82 0.84 5.85
C ASN A 22 2.98 2.25 5.27
N THR A 23 4.13 2.57 4.68
CA THR A 23 4.35 3.90 4.08
C THR A 23 3.37 4.23 2.94
N PRO A 24 3.28 3.46 1.83
CA PRO A 24 2.31 3.74 0.78
C PRO A 24 0.86 3.62 1.27
N VAL A 25 0.55 2.70 2.20
CA VAL A 25 -0.79 2.63 2.82
C VAL A 25 -1.13 3.94 3.54
N GLY A 26 -0.22 4.47 4.35
CA GLY A 26 -0.42 5.74 5.05
C GLY A 26 -0.68 6.90 4.10
N VAL A 27 0.11 7.01 3.02
CA VAL A 27 -0.10 8.04 1.99
C VAL A 27 -1.45 7.87 1.29
N ALA A 28 -1.86 6.64 0.98
CA ALA A 28 -3.17 6.38 0.38
C ALA A 28 -4.32 6.79 1.29
N ILE A 29 -4.20 6.54 2.60
CA ILE A 29 -5.20 6.97 3.60
C ILE A 29 -5.27 8.49 3.67
N THR A 30 -4.13 9.19 3.72
CA THR A 30 -4.11 10.66 3.72
C THR A 30 -4.76 11.24 2.46
N ALA A 31 -4.47 10.67 1.29
CA ALA A 31 -5.11 11.07 0.03
C ALA A 31 -6.61 10.79 0.03
N ALA A 32 -7.06 9.67 0.62
CA ALA A 32 -8.47 9.35 0.77
C ALA A 32 -9.20 10.36 1.66
N SER A 33 -8.62 10.70 2.83
CA SER A 33 -9.19 11.71 3.73
C SER A 33 -9.28 13.08 3.09
N PHE A 34 -8.24 13.51 2.36
CA PHE A 34 -8.29 14.76 1.61
C PHE A 34 -9.43 14.78 0.58
N VAL A 35 -9.60 13.69 -0.17
CA VAL A 35 -10.67 13.55 -1.15
C VAL A 35 -12.05 13.59 -0.49
N GLU A 36 -12.22 12.93 0.65
CA GLU A 36 -13.45 12.95 1.45
C GLU A 36 -13.79 14.36 1.93
N ASP A 37 -12.81 15.08 2.48
CA ASP A 37 -12.98 16.47 2.94
C ASP A 37 -13.39 17.41 1.80
N GLU A 38 -12.77 17.28 0.62
CA GLU A 38 -13.11 18.10 -0.55
C GLU A 38 -14.54 17.83 -1.04
N VAL A 39 -15.02 16.59 -0.96
CA VAL A 39 -16.41 16.24 -1.30
C VAL A 39 -17.38 16.87 -0.31
N ILE A 40 -17.10 16.80 0.99
CA ILE A 40 -17.93 17.42 2.03
C ILE A 40 -18.02 18.95 1.78
N HIS A 41 -16.90 19.62 1.54
CA HIS A 41 -16.89 21.06 1.26
C HIS A 41 -17.61 21.42 -0.04
N LEU A 42 -17.55 20.55 -1.05
CA LEU A 42 -18.31 20.73 -2.29
C LEU A 42 -19.81 20.65 -2.04
N GLU A 43 -20.27 19.66 -1.27
CA GLU A 43 -21.67 19.47 -0.91
C GLU A 43 -22.21 20.68 -0.13
N GLU A 44 -21.47 21.20 0.85
CA GLU A 44 -21.85 22.40 1.61
C GLU A 44 -22.00 23.63 0.72
N LYS A 45 -21.05 23.87 -0.20
CA LYS A 45 -21.11 25.00 -1.14
C LYS A 45 -22.24 24.85 -2.15
N LEU A 46 -22.54 23.61 -2.56
CA LEU A 46 -23.64 23.32 -3.45
C LEU A 46 -24.98 23.58 -2.76
N GLN A 47 -25.17 23.09 -1.54
CA GLN A 47 -26.39 23.26 -0.75
C GLN A 47 -26.66 24.72 -0.37
N SER A 48 -25.60 25.49 -0.09
CA SER A 48 -25.71 26.92 0.21
C SER A 48 -25.89 27.80 -1.04
N CYS A 49 -25.93 27.23 -2.23
CA CYS A 49 -25.96 27.95 -3.51
C CYS A 49 -24.78 28.94 -3.71
N GLN A 50 -23.64 28.66 -3.08
CA GLN A 50 -22.42 29.48 -3.16
C GLN A 50 -21.35 28.90 -4.09
N LEU A 51 -21.61 27.73 -4.69
CA LEU A 51 -20.67 27.07 -5.58
C LEU A 51 -20.52 27.82 -6.92
N THR A 52 -19.31 28.27 -7.20
CA THR A 52 -18.96 28.86 -8.50
C THR A 52 -18.40 27.81 -9.47
N LYS A 53 -18.49 28.09 -10.78
CA LYS A 53 -17.87 27.25 -11.82
C LYS A 53 -16.38 27.05 -11.61
N HIS A 54 -15.66 28.10 -11.19
CA HIS A 54 -14.21 28.02 -10.96
C HIS A 54 -13.89 27.07 -9.80
N GLN A 55 -14.63 27.18 -8.69
CA GLN A 55 -14.47 26.26 -7.55
C GLN A 55 -14.79 24.82 -7.93
N LEU A 56 -15.86 24.59 -8.71
CA LEU A 56 -16.19 23.24 -9.19
C LEU A 56 -15.06 22.65 -10.04
N VAL A 57 -14.50 23.42 -10.98
CA VAL A 57 -13.37 22.97 -11.81
C VAL A 57 -12.15 22.64 -10.95
N LYS A 58 -11.88 23.46 -9.92
CA LYS A 58 -10.78 23.22 -8.99
C LYS A 58 -10.99 21.92 -8.21
N VAL A 59 -12.15 21.74 -7.58
CA VAL A 59 -12.46 20.51 -6.81
C VAL A 59 -12.36 19.26 -7.70
N ILE A 60 -12.84 19.32 -8.94
CA ILE A 60 -12.69 18.19 -9.89
C ILE A 60 -11.22 17.88 -10.17
N SER A 61 -10.36 18.91 -10.26
CA SER A 61 -8.92 18.72 -10.46
C SER A 61 -8.28 18.08 -9.22
N ASP A 62 -8.55 18.64 -8.05
CA ASP A 62 -7.99 18.20 -6.76
C ASP A 62 -8.44 16.76 -6.45
N PHE A 63 -9.70 16.42 -6.73
CA PHE A 63 -10.25 15.07 -6.60
C PHE A 63 -9.53 14.05 -7.52
N LYS A 64 -9.25 14.43 -8.78
CA LYS A 64 -8.52 13.58 -9.73
C LYS A 64 -7.09 13.32 -9.26
N GLU A 65 -6.42 14.34 -8.73
CA GLU A 65 -5.07 14.21 -8.19
C GLU A 65 -5.05 13.32 -6.94
N GLY A 66 -5.97 13.53 -6.01
CA GLY A 66 -6.11 12.67 -4.82
C GLY A 66 -6.35 11.21 -5.19
N CYS A 67 -7.26 10.94 -6.14
CA CYS A 67 -7.51 9.60 -6.66
C CYS A 67 -6.27 8.98 -7.34
N PHE A 68 -5.48 9.77 -8.06
CA PHE A 68 -4.24 9.31 -8.67
C PHE A 68 -3.21 8.89 -7.60
N ILE A 69 -3.00 9.73 -6.59
CA ILE A 69 -2.07 9.44 -5.47
C ILE A 69 -2.52 8.18 -4.72
N LEU A 70 -3.81 8.09 -4.39
CA LEU A 70 -4.40 6.93 -3.73
C LEU A 70 -4.14 5.66 -4.53
N LYS A 71 -4.51 5.65 -5.82
CA LYS A 71 -4.35 4.47 -6.68
C LYS A 71 -2.87 4.07 -6.84
N SER A 72 -1.98 5.03 -7.03
CA SER A 72 -0.55 4.78 -7.19
C SER A 72 0.04 4.08 -5.95
N ASN A 73 -0.32 4.56 -4.76
CA ASN A 73 0.18 3.99 -3.51
C ASN A 73 -0.46 2.62 -3.18
N LEU A 74 -1.73 2.41 -3.51
CA LEU A 74 -2.36 1.09 -3.38
C LEU A 74 -1.73 0.07 -4.36
N ASN A 75 -1.38 0.47 -5.58
CA ASN A 75 -0.67 -0.40 -6.51
C ASN A 75 0.71 -0.80 -5.97
N ARG A 76 1.48 0.18 -5.46
CA ARG A 76 2.78 -0.10 -4.82
C ARG A 76 2.63 -1.05 -3.62
N THR A 77 1.58 -0.87 -2.83
CA THR A 77 1.25 -1.78 -1.72
C THR A 77 1.00 -3.21 -2.23
N ALA A 78 0.23 -3.35 -3.31
CA ALA A 78 -0.05 -4.66 -3.92
C ALA A 78 1.22 -5.33 -4.47
N GLU A 79 2.13 -4.56 -5.08
CA GLU A 79 3.44 -5.04 -5.56
C GLU A 79 4.33 -5.56 -4.42
N LEU A 80 4.38 -4.85 -3.29
CA LEU A 80 5.13 -5.29 -2.11
C LEU A 80 4.57 -6.59 -1.53
N VAL A 81 3.23 -6.70 -1.45
CA VAL A 81 2.56 -7.94 -1.01
C VAL A 81 2.84 -9.10 -1.97
N ALA A 82 2.83 -8.86 -3.28
CA ALA A 82 3.15 -9.88 -4.27
C ALA A 82 4.61 -10.34 -4.17
N SER A 83 5.53 -9.39 -4.01
CA SER A 83 6.96 -9.65 -3.85
C SER A 83 7.24 -10.47 -2.58
N PHE A 84 6.59 -10.12 -1.46
CA PHE A 84 6.71 -10.88 -0.21
C PHE A 84 6.24 -12.33 -0.35
N LYS A 85 5.12 -12.55 -1.04
CA LYS A 85 4.62 -13.91 -1.32
C LYS A 85 5.60 -14.72 -2.15
N GLN A 86 6.21 -14.13 -3.19
CA GLN A 86 7.20 -14.81 -4.03
C GLN A 86 8.45 -15.23 -3.22
N VAL A 87 8.97 -14.35 -2.38
CA VAL A 87 10.12 -14.67 -1.49
C VAL A 87 9.77 -15.81 -0.54
N SER A 88 8.56 -15.79 0.04
CA SER A 88 8.09 -16.83 0.98
C SER A 88 7.94 -18.20 0.30
N VAL A 89 7.45 -18.23 -0.93
CA VAL A 89 7.33 -19.45 -1.74
C VAL A 89 8.71 -19.96 -2.19
N GLY A 90 9.60 -19.05 -2.61
CA GLY A 90 10.97 -19.38 -3.01
C GLY A 90 11.77 -20.08 -1.90
N GLN A 91 11.72 -19.57 -0.67
CA GLN A 91 12.40 -20.21 0.47
C GLN A 91 11.87 -21.62 0.78
N SER A 92 10.56 -21.85 0.59
CA SER A 92 9.96 -23.17 0.78
C SER A 92 10.46 -24.17 -0.27
N SER A 93 10.58 -23.73 -1.53
CA SER A 93 11.08 -24.56 -2.63
C SER A 93 12.57 -24.89 -2.51
N GLU A 94 13.39 -23.96 -2.03
CA GLU A 94 14.82 -24.16 -1.81
C GLU A 94 15.08 -25.16 -0.67
N LEU A 95 14.31 -25.07 0.40
CA LEU A 95 14.34 -26.05 1.50
C LEU A 95 13.96 -27.46 1.03
N GLN A 96 12.92 -27.56 0.20
CA GLN A 96 12.47 -28.84 -0.36
C GLN A 96 13.52 -29.47 -1.28
N ARG A 97 14.18 -28.66 -2.13
CA ARG A 97 15.27 -29.12 -3.00
C ARG A 97 16.50 -29.58 -2.22
N LEU A 98 16.84 -28.89 -1.12
CA LEU A 98 17.91 -29.31 -0.21
C LEU A 98 17.58 -30.66 0.45
N ILE A 99 16.33 -30.89 0.86
CA ILE A 99 15.89 -32.17 1.42
C ILE A 99 16.02 -33.30 0.39
N GLU A 100 15.62 -33.07 -0.87
CA GLU A 100 15.78 -34.06 -1.95
C GLU A 100 17.25 -34.38 -2.25
N LEU A 101 18.15 -33.40 -2.17
CA LEU A 101 19.59 -33.59 -2.41
C LEU A 101 20.32 -34.32 -1.27
N ILE A 102 19.78 -34.32 -0.05
CA ILE A 102 20.37 -35.00 1.12
C ILE A 102 19.81 -36.43 1.26
N LEU A 103 18.67 -36.73 0.62
CA LEU A 103 18.04 -38.06 0.62
C LEU A 103 18.55 -39.00 -0.49
N ILE A 104 19.53 -38.55 -1.28
CA ILE A 104 20.27 -39.34 -2.28
C ILE A 104 21.71 -39.52 -1.78
#